data_AF-A0ABD1M2G5-F1
#
_entry.id   AF-A0ABD1M2G5-F1
#
_cell.length_a   1.000
_cell.length_b   1.000
_cell.length_c   1.000
_cell.angle_alpha   90.00
_cell.angle_beta   90.00
_cell.angle_gamma   90.00
#
_symmetry.space_group_name_H-M   'P 1'
#
loop_
_entity.id
_entity.type
_entity.pdbx_description
1 polymer ?
#
loop_
_entity_poly.entity_id
_entity_poly.type
_entity_poly.pdbx_seq_one_letter_code
_entity_poly.pdbx_strand_id
1 'polypeptide(L)'
;MMSVMGKASEAGLPLMKLVKLRGVPILQQLHLEERLLRTSSDNWCLINDGTSSPTIVMGLSGKLSELVEVKPVLQDHIPIIRRFTGGGTVIVDQNTIFVTMICNKDAVSNVQPFPRSIMEWSGLLYNKVFEGIADFHLRENDYVFGDRKFGGNAQSITKNRWIHHTSFLWDYEVKNMSYLRLPAKAPQYRLTRSHLDFVCRMKEYLSRSEFIERTIKAIGGQFSVKSTGLESIDVPSVSEYVHTTRLLTEKEIQETSCTIQT
;
A
#
# COMPACT_ATOMS: atom_id res chain seq x y z
N MET A 1 -37.00 35.43 7.49
CA MET A 1 -35.54 35.67 7.70
C MET A 1 -35.12 34.95 8.96
N MET A 2 -34.29 33.91 8.84
CA MET A 2 -33.21 33.57 9.78
C MET A 2 -32.50 32.34 9.20
N SER A 3 -31.49 32.63 8.38
CA SER A 3 -30.51 31.67 7.90
C SER A 3 -29.60 31.32 9.07
N VAL A 4 -29.62 30.06 9.51
CA VAL A 4 -28.59 29.51 10.38
C VAL A 4 -27.42 29.13 9.48
N MET A 5 -26.57 30.10 9.16
CA MET A 5 -25.25 29.82 8.61
C MET A 5 -24.46 29.09 9.70
N GLY A 6 -24.27 27.79 9.50
CA GLY A 6 -23.29 27.02 10.24
C GLY A 6 -21.93 27.69 10.07
N LYS A 7 -21.33 28.07 11.21
CA LYS A 7 -19.95 28.54 11.28
C LYS A 7 -19.05 27.44 10.71
N ALA A 8 -18.56 27.62 9.48
CA ALA A 8 -17.37 26.93 9.04
C ALA A 8 -16.24 27.42 9.95
N SER A 9 -15.78 26.57 10.86
CA SER A 9 -14.59 26.87 11.64
C SER A 9 -13.42 26.95 10.67
N GLU A 10 -12.70 28.08 10.67
CA GLU A 10 -11.33 28.18 10.15
C GLU A 10 -10.38 27.34 11.03
N ALA A 11 -10.58 26.03 11.03
CA ALA A 11 -9.63 25.08 11.61
C ALA A 11 -8.54 24.86 10.56
N GLY A 12 -7.28 25.12 10.93
CA GLY A 12 -6.14 24.85 10.06
C GLY A 12 -6.11 23.40 9.56
N LEU A 13 -5.33 23.14 8.51
CA LEU A 13 -5.21 21.80 7.92
C LEU A 13 -4.84 20.77 9.01
N PRO A 14 -5.45 19.57 9.00
CA PRO A 14 -5.12 18.52 9.95
C PRO A 14 -3.63 18.16 9.85
N LEU A 15 -3.02 17.83 10.99
CA LEU A 15 -1.61 17.44 11.04
C LEU A 15 -1.43 16.05 10.43
N MET A 16 -0.39 15.90 9.60
CA MET A 16 0.10 14.63 9.07
C MET A 16 1.56 14.44 9.48
N LYS A 17 1.85 13.45 10.31
CA LYS A 17 3.21 13.07 10.69
C LYS A 17 3.83 12.25 9.55
N LEU A 18 4.89 12.77 8.94
CA LEU A 18 5.59 12.14 7.83
C LEU A 18 6.82 11.39 8.33
N VAL A 19 6.91 10.10 8.00
CA VAL A 19 8.05 9.23 8.27
C VAL A 19 8.64 8.78 6.94
N LYS A 20 9.90 9.13 6.70
CA LYS A 20 10.65 8.68 5.51
C LYS A 20 11.57 7.54 5.90
N LEU A 21 11.40 6.41 5.23
CA LEU A 21 12.15 5.18 5.40
C LEU A 21 12.92 4.88 4.10
N ARG A 22 14.01 4.14 4.22
CA ARG A 22 14.81 3.71 3.07
C ARG A 22 15.23 2.27 3.27
N GLY A 23 14.78 1.39 2.38
CA GLY A 23 15.15 -0.03 2.40
C GLY A 23 14.67 -0.78 3.65
N VAL A 24 13.71 -0.26 4.42
CA VAL A 24 13.22 -0.95 5.61
C VAL A 24 12.55 -2.26 5.19
N PRO A 25 12.82 -3.39 5.87
CA PRO A 25 12.16 -4.67 5.57
C PRO A 25 10.64 -4.53 5.61
N ILE A 26 9.95 -5.01 4.58
CA ILE A 26 8.51 -4.81 4.41
C ILE A 26 7.70 -5.38 5.59
N LEU A 27 8.18 -6.44 6.24
CA LEU A 27 7.58 -6.96 7.47
C LEU A 27 7.58 -5.91 8.59
N GLN A 28 8.71 -5.23 8.81
CA GLN A 28 8.84 -4.21 9.84
C GLN A 28 7.95 -3.00 9.54
N GLN A 29 7.88 -2.59 8.27
CA GLN A 29 6.98 -1.52 7.85
C GLN A 29 5.51 -1.91 8.11
N LEU A 30 5.07 -3.10 7.70
CA LEU A 30 3.69 -3.55 7.92
C LEU A 30 3.34 -3.67 9.41
N HIS A 31 4.28 -4.09 10.27
CA HIS A 31 4.11 -4.06 11.71
C HIS A 31 3.97 -2.63 12.25
N LEU A 32 4.77 -1.69 11.75
CA LEU A 32 4.65 -0.29 12.13
C LEU A 32 3.28 0.28 11.69
N GLU A 33 2.86 0.05 10.46
CA GLU A 33 1.56 0.48 9.92
C GLU A 33 0.40 -0.04 10.77
N GLU A 34 0.41 -1.33 11.07
CA GLU A 34 -0.63 -1.98 11.85
C GLU A 34 -0.70 -1.46 13.29
N ARG A 35 0.47 -1.23 13.90
CA ARG A 35 0.56 -0.64 15.24
C ARG A 35 0.01 0.78 15.22
N LEU A 36 0.50 1.62 14.31
CA LEU A 36 0.06 3.01 14.18
C LEU A 36 -1.44 3.09 13.93
N LEU A 37 -2.02 2.21 13.10
CA LEU A 37 -3.46 2.16 12.86
C LEU A 37 -4.26 1.90 14.16
N ARG A 38 -3.74 1.07 15.06
CA ARG A 38 -4.46 0.57 16.23
C ARG A 38 -4.25 1.37 17.50
N THR A 39 -3.06 1.93 17.70
CA THR A 39 -2.68 2.55 18.98
C THR A 39 -2.52 4.07 18.89
N SER A 40 -2.28 4.64 17.71
CA SER A 40 -2.10 6.09 17.55
C SER A 40 -3.42 6.81 17.22
N SER A 41 -3.52 8.08 17.63
CA SER A 41 -4.58 9.01 17.27
C SER A 41 -4.16 10.05 16.22
N ASP A 42 -2.88 10.09 15.82
CA ASP A 42 -2.38 11.04 14.81
C ASP A 42 -2.67 10.57 13.38
N ASN A 43 -2.59 11.46 12.40
CA ASN A 43 -2.52 11.02 10.99
C ASN A 43 -1.05 10.78 10.61
N TRP A 44 -0.79 9.73 9.82
CA TRP A 44 0.55 9.31 9.44
C TRP A 44 0.68 9.15 7.94
N CYS A 45 1.81 9.61 7.41
CA CYS A 45 2.28 9.28 6.08
C CYS A 45 3.62 8.54 6.24
N LEU A 46 3.70 7.31 5.74
CA LEU A 46 4.94 6.55 5.69
C LEU A 46 5.35 6.42 4.22
N ILE A 47 6.59 6.76 3.91
CA ILE A 47 7.17 6.56 2.59
C ILE A 47 8.41 5.70 2.76
N ASN A 48 8.41 4.49 2.20
CA ASN A 48 9.58 3.62 2.21
C ASN A 48 10.12 3.43 0.79
N ASP A 49 11.34 3.89 0.59
CA ASP A 49 12.05 3.76 -0.68
C ASP A 49 12.77 2.40 -0.74
N GLY A 50 12.07 1.39 -1.29
CA GLY A 50 12.58 0.03 -1.41
C GLY A 50 12.41 -0.83 -0.15
N THR A 51 12.53 -2.14 -0.34
CA THR A 51 12.76 -3.10 0.75
C THR A 51 13.97 -3.98 0.46
N SER A 52 14.58 -4.55 1.49
CA SER A 52 15.92 -5.17 1.42
C SER A 52 16.00 -6.41 0.53
N SER A 53 14.91 -7.17 0.39
CA SER A 53 14.92 -8.45 -0.32
C SER A 53 13.56 -8.75 -0.97
N PRO A 54 13.52 -9.45 -2.13
CA PRO A 54 12.30 -9.93 -2.74
C PRO A 54 11.43 -10.69 -1.74
N THR A 55 10.19 -10.26 -1.57
CA THR A 55 9.26 -10.79 -0.58
C THR A 55 7.86 -10.83 -1.15
N ILE A 56 7.16 -11.95 -0.99
CA ILE A 56 5.75 -12.08 -1.36
C ILE A 56 4.89 -11.53 -0.21
N VAL A 57 4.00 -10.61 -0.52
CA VAL A 57 3.06 -10.02 0.44
C VAL A 57 1.64 -10.35 0.01
N MET A 58 1.02 -11.28 0.72
CA MET A 58 -0.35 -11.75 0.53
C MET A 58 -1.35 -10.94 1.33
N GLY A 59 -2.54 -10.71 0.77
CA GLY A 59 -3.67 -10.15 1.50
C GLY A 59 -4.20 -11.10 2.57
N LEU A 60 -4.91 -10.56 3.56
CA LEU A 60 -5.38 -11.27 4.74
C LEU A 60 -6.15 -12.58 4.44
N SER A 61 -6.98 -12.56 3.40
CA SER A 61 -7.82 -13.71 2.99
C SER A 61 -7.22 -14.52 1.83
N GLY A 62 -6.00 -14.20 1.40
CA GLY A 62 -5.34 -14.88 0.29
C GLY A 62 -4.96 -16.32 0.66
N LYS A 63 -5.28 -17.26 -0.23
CA LYS A 63 -4.88 -18.66 -0.10
C LYS A 63 -3.60 -18.93 -0.87
N LEU A 64 -2.64 -19.60 -0.22
CA LEU A 64 -1.32 -19.83 -0.80
C LEU A 64 -1.41 -20.66 -2.08
N SER A 65 -2.20 -21.74 -2.05
CA SER A 65 -2.41 -22.66 -3.18
C SER A 65 -3.02 -21.99 -4.41
N GLU A 66 -3.75 -20.89 -4.25
CA GLU A 66 -4.40 -20.20 -5.36
C GLU A 66 -3.53 -19.08 -5.95
N LEU A 67 -2.57 -18.55 -5.17
CA LEU A 67 -1.91 -17.27 -5.48
C LEU A 67 -0.39 -17.38 -5.66
N VAL A 68 0.23 -18.48 -5.24
CA VAL A 68 1.69 -18.62 -5.21
C VAL A 68 2.14 -19.92 -5.85
N GLU A 69 3.19 -19.85 -6.67
CA GLU A 69 3.92 -21.02 -7.16
C GLU A 69 4.87 -21.52 -6.06
N VAL A 70 4.38 -22.46 -5.25
CA VAL A 70 5.04 -22.89 -4.00
C VAL A 70 6.42 -23.52 -4.23
N LYS A 71 6.59 -24.33 -5.28
CA LYS A 71 7.86 -25.03 -5.57
C LYS A 71 9.04 -24.07 -5.79
N PRO A 72 8.99 -23.12 -6.76
CA PRO A 72 10.08 -22.18 -6.98
C PRO A 72 10.29 -21.24 -5.79
N VAL A 73 9.22 -20.88 -5.05
CA VAL A 73 9.33 -20.05 -3.84
C VAL A 73 10.13 -20.72 -2.74
N LEU A 74 9.89 -22.02 -2.50
CA LEU A 74 10.66 -22.80 -1.53
C LEU A 74 12.11 -22.96 -1.98
N GLN A 75 12.35 -23.25 -3.26
CA GLN A 75 13.69 -23.43 -3.81
C GLN A 75 14.54 -22.16 -3.68
N ASP A 76 13.95 -21.01 -3.97
CA ASP A 76 14.63 -19.71 -3.96
C ASP A 76 14.54 -18.99 -2.61
N HIS A 77 13.97 -19.66 -1.58
CA HIS A 77 13.83 -19.16 -0.21
C HIS A 77 13.14 -17.79 -0.12
N ILE A 78 12.10 -17.57 -0.94
CA ILE A 78 11.38 -16.30 -0.99
C ILE A 78 10.45 -16.18 0.22
N PRO A 79 10.61 -15.17 1.09
CA PRO A 79 9.74 -14.98 2.24
C PRO A 79 8.31 -14.68 1.82
N ILE A 80 7.33 -15.20 2.57
CA ILE A 80 5.91 -14.94 2.36
C ILE A 80 5.32 -14.32 3.61
N ILE A 81 4.72 -13.14 3.47
CA ILE A 81 4.05 -12.41 4.53
C ILE A 81 2.56 -12.39 4.25
N ARG A 82 1.74 -12.69 5.27
CA ARG A 82 0.31 -12.37 5.26
C ARG A 82 0.12 -11.03 5.97
N ARG A 83 -0.36 -10.01 5.26
CA ARG A 83 -0.59 -8.68 5.82
C ARG A 83 -1.98 -8.55 6.45
N PHE A 84 -2.12 -7.56 7.33
CA PHE A 84 -3.35 -7.25 8.05
C PHE A 84 -4.46 -6.60 7.18
N THR A 85 -4.15 -6.13 5.98
CA THR A 85 -5.12 -5.56 5.03
C THR A 85 -5.60 -6.61 4.02
N GLY A 86 -6.79 -6.38 3.43
CA GLY A 86 -7.33 -7.22 2.36
C GLY A 86 -6.62 -6.99 1.02
N GLY A 87 -7.22 -7.47 -0.08
CA GLY A 87 -6.70 -7.28 -1.45
C GLY A 87 -5.81 -8.42 -1.93
N GLY A 88 -5.15 -8.19 -3.09
CA GLY A 88 -4.38 -9.21 -3.80
C GLY A 88 -3.00 -9.52 -3.20
N THR A 89 -2.25 -10.36 -3.91
CA THR A 89 -0.86 -10.71 -3.60
C THR A 89 0.09 -9.97 -4.53
N VAL A 90 1.20 -9.48 -3.98
CA VAL A 90 2.28 -8.83 -4.73
C VAL A 90 3.62 -9.44 -4.34
N ILE A 91 4.61 -9.32 -5.22
CA ILE A 91 6.01 -9.47 -4.86
C ILE A 91 6.65 -8.10 -4.87
N VAL A 92 7.46 -7.81 -3.86
CA VAL A 92 8.07 -6.51 -3.64
C VAL A 92 9.54 -6.65 -3.27
N ASP A 93 10.32 -5.64 -3.60
CA ASP A 93 11.78 -5.66 -3.46
C ASP A 93 12.34 -4.22 -3.39
N GLN A 94 13.63 -4.03 -3.63
CA GLN A 94 14.30 -2.72 -3.67
C GLN A 94 13.77 -1.79 -4.78
N ASN A 95 13.04 -2.35 -5.74
CA ASN A 95 12.39 -1.68 -6.86
C ASN A 95 10.90 -1.42 -6.65
N THR A 96 10.46 -1.44 -5.38
CA THR A 96 9.12 -1.01 -4.99
C THR A 96 9.21 0.21 -4.07
N ILE A 97 8.45 1.27 -4.35
CA ILE A 97 8.23 2.35 -3.37
C ILE A 97 6.90 2.09 -2.68
N PHE A 98 6.86 2.28 -1.37
CA PHE A 98 5.64 2.17 -0.59
C PHE A 98 5.22 3.54 -0.08
N VAL A 99 3.93 3.86 -0.23
CA VAL A 99 3.33 5.03 0.42
C VAL A 99 2.12 4.57 1.20
N THR A 100 2.08 4.93 2.47
CA THR A 100 1.00 4.59 3.37
C THR A 100 0.42 5.84 3.99
N MET A 101 -0.90 5.98 3.94
CA MET A 101 -1.66 7.05 4.57
C MET A 101 -2.58 6.44 5.63
N ILE A 102 -2.37 6.81 6.89
CA ILE A 102 -3.23 6.43 8.02
C ILE A 102 -3.94 7.69 8.50
N CYS A 103 -5.25 7.73 8.39
CA CYS A 103 -6.03 8.92 8.68
C CYS A 103 -7.16 8.63 9.67
N ASN A 104 -7.43 9.61 10.53
CA ASN A 104 -8.68 9.67 11.26
C ASN A 104 -9.82 9.88 10.27
N LYS A 105 -10.99 9.28 10.53
CA LYS A 105 -12.16 9.35 9.65
C LYS A 105 -12.59 10.79 9.33
N ASP A 106 -12.38 11.72 10.26
CA ASP A 106 -12.79 13.12 10.15
C ASP A 106 -11.64 14.03 9.67
N ALA A 107 -10.43 13.48 9.45
CA ALA A 107 -9.27 14.26 9.01
C ALA A 107 -9.31 14.59 7.51
N VAL A 108 -10.15 13.93 6.73
CA VAL A 108 -10.34 14.26 5.32
C VAL A 108 -11.82 14.52 5.07
N SER A 109 -12.15 15.76 4.73
CA SER A 109 -13.53 16.14 4.44
C SER A 109 -14.08 15.33 3.26
N ASN A 110 -15.33 14.91 3.38
CA ASN A 110 -16.08 14.18 2.35
C ASN A 110 -15.53 12.80 1.96
N VAL A 111 -14.61 12.23 2.74
CA VAL A 111 -14.16 10.84 2.56
C VAL A 111 -14.88 9.94 3.56
N GLN A 112 -15.77 9.09 3.03
CA GLN A 112 -16.42 8.09 3.84
C GLN A 112 -15.47 6.91 4.09
N PRO A 113 -15.51 6.25 5.25
CA PRO A 113 -14.61 5.16 5.59
C PRO A 113 -15.00 3.85 4.88
N PHE A 114 -15.00 3.87 3.54
CA PHE A 114 -15.22 2.72 2.67
C PHE A 114 -14.13 2.68 1.60
N PRO A 115 -13.71 1.49 1.13
CA PRO A 115 -12.55 1.35 0.24
C PRO A 115 -12.62 2.25 -1.00
N ARG A 116 -13.79 2.32 -1.67
CA ARG A 116 -13.97 3.12 -2.87
C ARG A 116 -13.78 4.62 -2.65
N SER A 117 -14.34 5.18 -1.57
CA SER A 117 -14.22 6.61 -1.27
C SER A 117 -12.76 6.99 -0.94
N ILE A 118 -12.05 6.12 -0.21
CA ILE A 118 -10.63 6.28 0.10
C ILE A 118 -9.78 6.19 -1.18
N MET A 119 -10.11 5.27 -2.08
CA MET A 119 -9.45 5.13 -3.38
C MET A 119 -9.66 6.36 -4.26
N GLU A 120 -10.89 6.86 -4.38
CA GLU A 120 -11.22 8.06 -5.15
C GLU A 120 -10.46 9.28 -4.62
N TRP A 121 -10.44 9.46 -3.29
CA TRP A 121 -9.69 10.51 -2.64
C TRP A 121 -8.18 10.44 -2.94
N SER A 122 -7.57 9.27 -2.76
CA SER A 122 -6.15 9.08 -3.04
C SER A 122 -5.84 9.22 -4.54
N GLY A 123 -6.76 8.83 -5.42
CA GLY A 123 -6.69 9.10 -6.86
C GLY A 123 -6.61 10.60 -7.17
N LEU A 124 -7.43 11.44 -6.54
CA LEU A 124 -7.35 12.90 -6.68
C LEU A 124 -6.02 13.48 -6.16
N LEU A 125 -5.46 12.88 -5.12
CA LEU A 125 -4.12 13.25 -4.62
C LEU A 125 -3.06 12.91 -5.67
N TYR A 126 -3.05 11.69 -6.21
CA TYR A 126 -2.07 11.24 -7.17
C TYR A 126 -2.24 11.87 -8.57
N ASN A 127 -3.43 12.34 -8.94
CA ASN A 127 -3.61 13.20 -10.13
C ASN A 127 -2.63 14.39 -10.09
N LYS A 128 -2.49 15.05 -8.93
CA LYS A 128 -1.55 16.17 -8.76
C LYS A 128 -0.09 15.71 -8.79
N VAL A 129 0.19 14.51 -8.30
CA VAL A 129 1.54 13.93 -8.31
C VAL A 129 2.00 13.67 -9.74
N PHE A 130 1.12 13.19 -10.61
CA PHE A 130 1.46 12.81 -12.00
C PHE A 130 1.08 13.83 -13.07
N GLU A 131 0.54 14.98 -12.67
CA GLU A 131 0.18 16.07 -13.59
C GLU A 131 1.37 16.48 -14.47
N GLY A 132 1.17 16.47 -15.80
CA GLY A 132 2.21 16.79 -16.78
C GLY A 132 3.32 15.73 -16.94
N ILE A 133 3.21 14.57 -16.27
CA ILE A 133 4.18 13.46 -16.37
C ILE A 133 3.59 12.30 -17.18
N ALA A 134 2.39 11.85 -16.81
CA ALA A 134 1.78 10.67 -17.41
C ALA A 134 0.26 10.72 -17.30
N ASP A 135 -0.42 9.93 -18.13
CA ASP A 135 -1.87 9.79 -18.15
C ASP A 135 -2.37 8.92 -16.98
N PHE A 136 -2.31 9.46 -15.76
CA PHE A 136 -2.69 8.75 -14.55
C PHE A 136 -4.20 8.56 -14.43
N HIS A 137 -4.63 7.35 -14.08
CA HIS A 137 -6.00 7.05 -13.71
C HIS A 137 -6.09 6.09 -12.52
N LEU A 138 -7.19 6.20 -11.79
CA LEU A 138 -7.68 5.15 -10.91
C LEU A 138 -8.58 4.20 -11.70
N ARG A 139 -8.22 2.91 -11.78
CA ARG A 139 -9.06 1.86 -12.39
C ARG A 139 -9.28 0.72 -11.42
N GLU A 140 -10.53 0.55 -10.99
CA GLU A 140 -10.90 -0.39 -9.92
C GLU A 140 -10.07 -0.15 -8.65
N ASN A 141 -9.12 -1.04 -8.33
CA ASN A 141 -8.24 -0.94 -7.16
C ASN A 141 -6.79 -0.61 -7.53
N ASP A 142 -6.54 -0.26 -8.80
CA ASP A 142 -5.20 -0.07 -9.36
C ASP A 142 -4.97 1.38 -9.78
N TYR A 143 -3.72 1.81 -9.65
CA TYR A 143 -3.24 3.01 -10.32
C TYR A 143 -2.56 2.64 -11.62
N VAL A 144 -2.94 3.35 -12.69
CA VAL A 144 -2.52 3.05 -14.05
C VAL A 144 -2.02 4.29 -14.77
N PHE A 145 -1.10 4.11 -15.72
CA PHE A 145 -0.83 5.09 -16.77
C PHE A 145 -1.50 4.59 -18.05
N GLY A 146 -2.50 5.33 -18.54
CA GLY A 146 -3.45 4.89 -19.55
C GLY A 146 -4.23 3.66 -19.09
N ASP A 147 -3.78 2.49 -19.54
CA ASP A 147 -4.35 1.18 -19.21
C ASP A 147 -3.33 0.21 -18.59
N ARG A 148 -2.10 0.68 -18.30
CA ARG A 148 -1.03 -0.14 -17.72
C ARG A 148 -0.87 0.13 -16.23
N LYS A 149 -0.99 -0.93 -15.42
CA LYS A 149 -0.90 -0.88 -13.97
C LYS A 149 0.53 -0.60 -13.50
N PHE A 150 0.67 0.29 -12.53
CA PHE A 150 1.93 0.50 -11.81
C PHE A 150 1.74 0.62 -10.30
N GLY A 151 0.51 0.83 -9.81
CA GLY A 151 0.22 0.92 -8.37
C GLY A 151 -0.81 -0.12 -7.94
N GLY A 152 -0.52 -0.85 -6.87
CA GLY A 152 -1.44 -1.77 -6.21
C GLY A 152 -1.83 -1.26 -4.83
N ASN A 153 -3.14 -1.17 -4.57
CA ASN A 153 -3.68 -0.56 -3.35
C ASN A 153 -4.37 -1.58 -2.44
N ALA A 154 -4.34 -1.32 -1.14
CA ALA A 154 -5.17 -2.01 -0.17
C ALA A 154 -5.49 -1.11 1.03
N GLN A 155 -6.63 -1.38 1.66
CA GLN A 155 -7.12 -0.63 2.79
C GLN A 155 -7.48 -1.54 3.96
N SER A 156 -7.49 -0.96 5.16
CA SER A 156 -8.18 -1.49 6.33
C SER A 156 -8.87 -0.34 7.05
N ILE A 157 -10.09 -0.60 7.51
CA ILE A 157 -10.96 0.40 8.14
C ILE A 157 -11.27 -0.08 9.55
N THR A 158 -11.06 0.80 10.51
CA THR A 158 -11.46 0.63 11.91
C THR A 158 -12.60 1.61 12.22
N LYS A 159 -13.13 1.57 13.45
CA LYS A 159 -14.23 2.44 13.88
C LYS A 159 -13.95 3.94 13.65
N ASN A 160 -12.72 4.38 13.92
CA ASN A 160 -12.37 5.80 13.95
C ASN A 160 -11.34 6.20 12.88
N ARG A 161 -10.68 5.22 12.26
CA ARG A 161 -9.49 5.45 11.44
C ARG A 161 -9.43 4.48 10.29
N TRP A 162 -8.74 4.85 9.22
CA TRP A 162 -8.49 3.97 8.08
C TRP A 162 -7.04 4.09 7.65
N ILE A 163 -6.56 3.03 7.00
CA ILE A 163 -5.28 3.00 6.32
C ILE A 163 -5.51 2.76 4.82
N HIS A 164 -4.73 3.45 4.01
CA HIS A 164 -4.56 3.22 2.59
C HIS A 164 -3.08 3.09 2.30
N HIS A 165 -2.63 1.93 1.85
CA HIS A 165 -1.26 1.76 1.41
C HIS A 165 -1.19 1.37 -0.06
N THR A 166 -0.16 1.88 -0.72
CA THR A 166 0.11 1.65 -2.12
C THR A 166 1.52 1.10 -2.27
N SER A 167 1.63 0.03 -3.04
CA SER A 167 2.90 -0.42 -3.61
C SER A 167 3.03 0.15 -5.02
N PHE A 168 4.10 0.89 -5.27
CA PHE A 168 4.43 1.51 -6.53
C PHE A 168 5.55 0.72 -7.22
N LEU A 169 5.24 0.19 -8.40
CA LEU A 169 6.13 -0.62 -9.22
C LEU A 169 7.17 0.28 -9.90
N TRP A 170 8.28 0.52 -9.21
CA TRP A 170 9.34 1.37 -9.76
C TRP A 170 10.04 0.67 -10.93
N ASP A 171 10.41 -0.58 -10.70
CA ASP A 171 10.93 -1.53 -11.67
C ASP A 171 10.54 -2.94 -11.24
N TYR A 172 10.84 -3.94 -12.05
CA TYR A 172 10.65 -5.35 -11.67
C TYR A 172 11.56 -6.30 -12.44
N GLU A 173 11.83 -7.43 -11.80
CA GLU A 173 12.44 -8.59 -12.44
C GLU A 173 11.35 -9.59 -12.86
N VAL A 174 11.40 -10.04 -14.11
CA VAL A 174 10.42 -11.01 -14.65
C VAL A 174 10.44 -12.32 -13.87
N LYS A 175 11.63 -12.76 -13.41
CA LYS A 175 11.79 -13.95 -12.56
C LYS A 175 10.91 -13.84 -11.31
N ASN A 176 10.97 -12.72 -10.60
CA ASN A 176 10.21 -12.51 -9.37
C ASN A 176 8.69 -12.58 -9.60
N MET A 177 8.21 -12.09 -10.74
CA MET A 177 6.78 -12.15 -11.09
C MET A 177 6.30 -13.59 -11.31
N SER A 178 7.19 -14.52 -11.70
CA SER A 178 6.83 -15.92 -11.93
C SER A 178 6.48 -16.70 -10.67
N TYR A 179 6.80 -16.18 -9.47
CA TYR A 179 6.38 -16.79 -8.22
C TYR A 179 4.88 -16.64 -7.93
N LEU A 180 4.18 -15.79 -8.67
CA LEU A 180 2.76 -15.52 -8.45
C LEU A 180 1.88 -16.17 -9.51
N ARG A 181 0.78 -16.76 -9.06
CA ARG A 181 -0.27 -17.27 -9.93
C ARG A 181 -1.16 -16.12 -10.41
N LEU A 182 -1.74 -16.29 -11.60
CA LEU A 182 -2.83 -15.41 -12.02
C LEU A 182 -4.04 -15.67 -11.11
N PRO A 183 -4.59 -14.64 -10.45
CA PRO A 183 -5.76 -14.82 -9.60
C PRO A 183 -6.97 -15.20 -10.44
N ALA A 184 -7.88 -16.00 -9.87
CA ALA A 184 -9.12 -16.40 -10.55
C ALA A 184 -9.99 -15.21 -11.00
N LYS A 185 -9.86 -14.06 -10.32
CA LYS A 185 -10.49 -12.79 -10.71
C LYS A 185 -9.41 -11.75 -10.94
N ALA A 186 -9.18 -11.43 -12.21
CA ALA A 186 -8.38 -10.28 -12.61
C ALA A 186 -9.29 -9.05 -12.82
N PRO A 187 -8.74 -7.82 -12.75
CA PRO A 187 -9.49 -6.61 -13.09
C PRO A 187 -10.05 -6.69 -14.51
N GLN A 188 -11.28 -6.18 -14.71
CA GLN A 188 -11.96 -6.28 -16.00
C GLN A 188 -11.18 -5.56 -17.11
N TYR A 189 -10.57 -4.41 -16.78
CA TYR A 189 -9.78 -3.65 -17.73
C TYR A 189 -8.47 -4.34 -18.15
N ARG A 190 -8.04 -5.42 -17.46
CA ARG A 190 -6.90 -6.23 -17.89
C ARG A 190 -7.15 -6.86 -19.27
N LEU A 191 -8.40 -7.20 -19.59
CA LEU A 191 -8.77 -7.95 -20.79
C LEU A 191 -7.94 -9.26 -20.87
N THR A 192 -7.44 -9.60 -22.06
CA THR A 192 -6.62 -10.80 -22.31
C THR A 192 -5.11 -10.54 -22.25
N ARG A 193 -4.68 -9.36 -21.77
CA ARG A 193 -3.28 -8.95 -21.80
C ARG A 193 -2.40 -9.85 -20.92
N SER A 194 -1.20 -10.13 -21.44
CA SER A 194 -0.14 -10.76 -20.66
C SER A 194 0.24 -9.87 -19.47
N HIS A 195 0.95 -10.42 -18.47
CA HIS A 195 1.37 -9.61 -17.34
C HIS A 195 2.28 -8.46 -17.77
N LEU A 196 3.21 -8.70 -18.72
CA LEU A 196 4.16 -7.69 -19.19
C LEU A 196 3.47 -6.55 -19.95
N ASP A 197 2.39 -6.84 -20.69
CA ASP A 197 1.60 -5.84 -21.40
C ASP A 197 0.62 -5.10 -20.45
N PHE A 198 0.31 -5.72 -19.31
CA PHE A 198 -0.62 -5.16 -18.33
C PHE A 198 0.04 -4.19 -17.36
N VAL A 199 1.32 -4.36 -17.03
CA VAL A 199 2.02 -3.50 -16.07
C VAL A 199 2.99 -2.53 -16.75
N CYS A 200 3.33 -1.42 -16.09
CA CYS A 200 4.41 -0.52 -16.51
C CYS A 200 5.33 -0.17 -15.34
N ARG A 201 6.53 0.33 -15.68
CA ARG A 201 7.57 0.71 -14.71
C ARG A 201 7.54 2.22 -14.51
N MET A 202 7.47 2.67 -13.25
CA MET A 202 7.50 4.11 -12.99
C MET A 202 8.84 4.77 -13.31
N LYS A 203 9.95 4.01 -13.29
CA LYS A 203 11.29 4.54 -13.64
C LYS A 203 11.38 5.16 -15.03
N GLU A 204 10.45 4.81 -15.92
CA GLU A 204 10.36 5.32 -17.30
C GLU A 204 9.75 6.73 -17.36
N TYR A 205 9.12 7.22 -16.28
CA TYR A 205 8.32 8.46 -16.28
C TYR A 205 8.91 9.57 -15.40
N LEU A 206 9.48 9.23 -14.24
CA LEU A 206 10.06 10.20 -13.31
C LEU A 206 11.10 9.56 -12.39
N SER A 207 11.86 10.39 -11.67
CA SER A 207 12.84 9.92 -10.66
C SER A 207 12.19 9.63 -9.31
N ARG A 208 12.82 8.78 -8.46
CA ARG A 208 12.28 8.44 -7.13
C ARG A 208 12.16 9.66 -6.24
N SER A 209 13.18 10.51 -6.26
CA SER A 209 13.22 11.77 -5.50
C SER A 209 12.09 12.70 -5.92
N GLU A 210 11.88 12.86 -7.23
CA GLU A 210 10.78 13.69 -7.75
C GLU A 210 9.42 13.12 -7.35
N PHE A 211 9.20 11.81 -7.47
CA PHE A 211 7.96 11.17 -7.04
C PHE A 211 7.68 11.43 -5.55
N ILE A 212 8.68 11.25 -4.69
CA ILE A 212 8.56 11.47 -3.24
C ILE A 212 8.26 12.93 -2.93
N GLU A 213 8.98 13.88 -3.54
CA GLU A 213 8.77 15.31 -3.35
C GLU A 213 7.35 15.74 -3.77
N ARG A 214 6.91 15.30 -4.96
CA ARG A 214 5.57 15.61 -5.48
C ARG A 214 4.48 14.98 -4.62
N THR A 215 4.70 13.78 -4.09
CA THR A 215 3.78 13.14 -3.14
C THR A 215 3.65 13.95 -1.85
N ILE A 216 4.77 14.36 -1.26
CA ILE A 216 4.76 15.20 -0.04
C ILE A 216 4.06 16.55 -0.31
N LYS A 217 4.34 17.18 -1.46
CA LYS A 217 3.67 18.42 -1.87
C LYS A 217 2.17 18.24 -2.04
N ALA A 218 1.72 17.15 -2.66
CA ALA A 218 0.30 16.85 -2.84
C ALA A 218 -0.41 16.62 -1.50
N ILE A 219 0.22 15.93 -0.55
CA ILE A 219 -0.27 15.78 0.83
C ILE A 219 -0.34 17.14 1.54
N GLY A 220 0.66 18.01 1.35
CA GLY A 220 0.70 19.37 1.89
C GLY A 220 -0.45 20.28 1.45
N GLY A 221 -1.13 19.95 0.35
CA GLY A 221 -2.35 20.64 -0.07
C GLY A 221 -3.61 20.28 0.73
N GLN A 222 -3.54 19.25 1.59
CA GLN A 222 -4.67 18.77 2.41
C GLN A 222 -4.33 18.64 3.89
N PHE A 223 -3.04 18.58 4.23
CA PHE A 223 -2.55 18.43 5.60
C PHE A 223 -1.42 19.41 5.89
N SER A 224 -1.29 19.80 7.15
CA SER A 224 -0.04 20.36 7.66
C SER A 224 0.96 19.21 7.87
N VAL A 225 2.03 19.16 7.08
CA VAL A 225 2.98 18.02 7.10
C VAL A 225 4.14 18.30 8.05
N LYS A 226 4.37 17.39 9.01
CA LYS A 226 5.50 17.47 9.95
C LYS A 226 6.38 16.22 9.84
N SER A 227 7.64 16.40 9.44
CA SER A 227 8.63 15.31 9.43
C SER A 227 8.86 14.81 10.86
N THR A 228 8.87 13.49 11.02
CA THR A 228 8.97 12.78 12.31
C THR A 228 9.92 11.60 12.11
N GLY A 229 10.90 11.44 13.01
CA GLY A 229 11.82 10.31 12.98
C GLY A 229 11.22 9.06 13.61
N LEU A 230 11.74 7.88 13.25
CA LEU A 230 11.22 6.60 13.75
C LEU A 230 11.32 6.51 15.29
N GLU A 231 12.38 7.10 15.84
CA GLU A 231 12.70 7.20 17.27
C GLU A 231 11.70 8.02 18.08
N SER A 232 10.90 8.86 17.41
CA SER A 232 9.89 9.71 18.06
C SER A 232 8.48 9.13 18.01
N ILE A 233 8.33 7.92 17.48
CA ILE A 233 7.08 7.18 17.51
C ILE A 233 7.01 6.48 18.89
N ASP A 234 6.15 6.99 19.78
CA ASP A 234 5.91 6.35 21.07
C ASP A 234 5.54 4.88 20.87
N VAL A 235 6.30 4.01 21.52
CA VAL A 235 6.08 2.56 21.51
C VAL A 235 5.35 2.22 22.80
N PRO A 236 4.00 2.13 22.82
CA PRO A 236 3.31 1.51 23.93
C PRO A 236 3.82 0.07 24.10
N SER A 237 3.82 -0.44 25.33
CA SER A 237 4.40 -1.75 25.65
C SER A 237 3.79 -2.85 24.78
N VAL A 238 4.61 -3.82 24.38
CA VAL A 238 4.27 -4.96 23.49
C VAL A 238 3.04 -5.75 23.97
N SER A 239 2.62 -5.57 25.22
CA SER A 239 1.49 -6.25 25.87
C SER A 239 0.09 -5.82 25.41
N GLU A 240 -0.07 -4.74 24.64
CA GLU A 240 -1.42 -4.24 24.30
C GLU A 240 -2.01 -4.76 22.98
N TYR A 241 -1.20 -5.38 22.10
CA TYR A 241 -1.67 -5.77 20.77
C TYR A 241 -0.87 -6.91 20.12
N VAL A 242 -1.56 -7.88 19.49
CA VAL A 242 -0.96 -8.97 18.70
C VAL A 242 -1.08 -8.69 17.21
N HIS A 243 0.04 -8.61 16.50
CA HIS A 243 0.07 -8.40 15.06
C HIS A 243 -0.69 -9.48 14.29
N THR A 244 -1.61 -9.05 13.43
CA THR A 244 -2.24 -9.91 12.42
C THR A 244 -1.26 -10.16 11.27
N THR A 245 -0.40 -9.17 10.98
CA THR A 245 0.68 -9.34 10.01
C THR A 245 1.70 -10.34 10.52
N ARG A 246 1.99 -11.37 9.72
CA ARG A 246 2.99 -12.37 10.09
C ARG A 246 3.70 -12.96 8.87
N LEU A 247 4.92 -13.42 9.12
CA LEU A 247 5.64 -14.30 8.22
C LEU A 247 4.97 -15.69 8.25
N LEU A 248 4.81 -16.33 7.10
CA LEU A 248 4.40 -17.73 7.02
C LEU A 248 5.60 -18.62 7.33
N THR A 249 5.37 -19.68 8.08
CA THR A 249 6.39 -20.69 8.36
C THR A 249 6.63 -21.59 7.16
N GLU A 250 7.82 -22.17 7.04
CA GLU A 250 8.11 -23.15 5.98
C GLU A 250 7.14 -24.33 5.99
N LYS A 251 6.72 -24.78 7.17
CA LYS A 251 5.75 -25.86 7.34
C LYS A 251 4.41 -25.51 6.68
N GLU A 252 3.87 -24.31 6.92
CA GLU A 252 2.62 -23.86 6.28
C GLU A 252 2.74 -23.80 4.75
N ILE A 253 3.92 -23.44 4.24
CA ILE A 253 4.20 -23.37 2.81
C ILE A 253 4.29 -24.79 2.21
N GLN A 254 5.00 -25.69 2.88
CA GLN A 254 5.18 -27.08 2.45
C GLN A 254 3.88 -27.90 2.48
N GLU A 255 3.05 -27.77 3.52
CA GLU A 255 1.75 -28.46 3.62
C GLU A 255 0.87 -28.14 2.41
N THR A 256 0.90 -26.90 1.94
CA THR A 256 0.19 -26.47 0.73
C THR A 256 0.72 -27.16 -0.53
N SER A 257 2.04 -27.39 -0.64
CA SER A 257 2.63 -28.10 -1.78
C SER A 257 2.17 -29.56 -1.85
N CYS A 258 1.99 -30.22 -0.70
CA CYS A 258 1.52 -31.61 -0.63
C CYS A 258 0.07 -31.76 -1.08
N THR A 259 -0.81 -30.82 -0.69
CA THR A 259 -2.23 -30.84 -1.08
C THR A 259 -2.48 -30.59 -2.57
N ILE A 260 -1.56 -29.94 -3.28
CA ILE A 260 -1.68 -29.68 -4.73
C ILE A 260 -1.29 -30.92 -5.57
N GLN A 261 -0.55 -31.87 -4.99
CA GLN A 261 -0.10 -33.08 -5.69
C GLN A 261 -1.06 -34.28 -5.58
N THR A 262 -2.14 -34.14 -4.81
CA THR A 262 -3.25 -35.09 -4.70
C THR A 262 -4.45 -34.62 -5.51
#